data_AF-A0A0C6FK09-F1
#
_entry.id   AF-A0A0C6FK09-F1
#
_cell.length_a   1.000
_cell.length_b   1.000
_cell.length_c   1.000
_cell.angle_alpha   90.00
_cell.angle_beta   90.00
_cell.angle_gamma   90.00
#
_symmetry.space_group_name_H-M   'P 1'
#
loop_
_entity.id
_entity.type
_entity.pdbx_description
1 polymer ?
#
loop_
_entity_poly.entity_id
_entity_poly.type
_entity_poly.pdbx_seq_one_letter_code
_entity_poly.pdbx_strand_id
1 'polypeptide(L)'
;MPLDLDDMLTRVRDDDPVGPDIRADISGSSAYLQLKDARSQARAAERAAEAAGEPTAVPTAWAAVRDLAGALLTRSKDLEVAAWLIEALARIEGFSGLALGFALVDGLIDRYWPDLHSVDEDDAEGRLTPLAGLNGVGGEGVLIQPIRMIPLVPGYPYGTHALWHAQSGGRGTGQSGQDFMEARAATASDVLRAHAETARTAHAAFLRMSATLDAFCGTDAPPLANIRAVLEEVLDIYRGLLGTAWAEPARQPAPPEDPASEARPSPPAAPGARPSGPRAIASRDEAFDELLTIAAYFRQTEPHSPISYALETVVRRGRMTLLDLLGELIPEAEGRERFLRQAGIEAGGEARAP
;
A
#
# COMPACT_ATOMS: atom_id res chain seq x y z
N MET A 1 -5.31 -26.82 4.08
CA MET A 1 -3.94 -27.27 3.71
C MET A 1 -3.02 -26.06 3.75
N PRO A 2 -1.75 -26.14 4.19
CA PRO A 2 -0.82 -25.03 4.00
C PRO A 2 -0.69 -24.73 2.50
N LEU A 3 -0.60 -23.45 2.15
CA LEU A 3 -0.28 -23.05 0.77
C LEU A 3 1.21 -23.28 0.55
N ASP A 4 1.56 -23.88 -0.58
CA ASP A 4 2.94 -24.05 -1.01
C ASP A 4 3.18 -23.16 -2.24
N LEU A 5 4.06 -22.18 -2.08
CA LEU A 5 4.39 -21.22 -3.13
C LEU A 5 5.08 -21.91 -4.30
N ASP A 6 5.96 -22.88 -4.03
CA ASP A 6 6.72 -23.56 -5.08
C ASP A 6 5.79 -24.46 -5.90
N ASP A 7 4.82 -25.13 -5.27
CA ASP A 7 3.80 -25.91 -5.98
C ASP A 7 2.93 -25.03 -6.88
N MET A 8 2.49 -23.86 -6.40
CA MET A 8 1.68 -22.93 -7.22
C MET A 8 2.49 -22.33 -8.38
N LEU A 9 3.79 -22.12 -8.21
CA LEU A 9 4.68 -21.58 -9.24
C LEU A 9 5.28 -22.65 -10.16
N THR A 10 5.09 -23.94 -9.86
CA THR A 10 5.53 -25.04 -10.72
C THR A 10 4.68 -25.08 -11.98
N ARG A 11 5.32 -25.23 -13.15
CA ARG A 11 4.64 -25.30 -14.44
C ARG A 11 3.63 -26.46 -14.43
N VAL A 12 2.48 -26.26 -15.07
CA VAL A 12 1.39 -27.26 -15.03
C VAL A 12 1.76 -28.49 -15.86
N ARG A 13 2.22 -28.29 -17.10
CA ARG A 13 2.74 -29.34 -18.01
C ARG A 13 3.90 -28.82 -18.85
N ASP A 14 4.60 -29.72 -19.53
CA ASP A 14 5.68 -29.38 -20.48
C ASP A 14 5.17 -28.58 -21.69
N ASP A 15 4.05 -29.02 -22.24
CA ASP A 15 3.40 -28.50 -23.45
C ASP A 15 2.36 -27.41 -23.16
N ASP A 16 2.02 -27.24 -21.88
CA ASP A 16 1.05 -26.26 -21.38
C ASP A 16 1.51 -25.79 -19.98
N PRO A 17 2.46 -24.84 -19.91
CA PRO A 17 3.07 -24.43 -18.64
C PRO A 17 2.09 -23.66 -17.74
N VAL A 18 1.10 -22.99 -18.32
CA VAL A 18 0.11 -22.18 -17.60
C VAL A 18 -1.18 -22.93 -17.28
N GLY A 19 -1.44 -24.07 -17.93
CA GLY A 19 -2.64 -24.86 -17.70
C GLY A 19 -3.85 -24.32 -18.45
N PRO A 20 -5.05 -24.88 -18.26
CA PRO A 20 -6.25 -24.44 -18.96
C PRO A 20 -6.80 -23.13 -18.39
N ASP A 21 -7.47 -22.34 -19.24
CA ASP A 21 -8.34 -21.24 -18.78
C ASP A 21 -9.51 -21.82 -17.99
N ILE A 22 -9.56 -21.46 -16.71
CA ILE A 22 -10.57 -21.92 -15.75
C ILE A 22 -11.97 -21.42 -16.08
N ARG A 23 -12.11 -20.35 -16.89
CA ARG A 23 -13.40 -19.79 -17.30
C ARG A 23 -14.07 -20.61 -18.39
N ALA A 24 -13.31 -21.47 -19.09
CA ALA A 24 -13.86 -22.40 -20.08
C ALA A 24 -14.73 -23.49 -19.43
N ASP A 25 -14.53 -23.80 -18.14
CA ASP A 25 -15.39 -24.72 -17.40
C ASP A 25 -16.67 -24.02 -16.92
N ILE A 26 -17.73 -24.14 -17.72
CA ILE A 26 -19.08 -23.65 -17.41
C ILE A 26 -19.98 -24.70 -16.71
N SER A 27 -19.40 -25.82 -16.24
CA SER A 27 -20.17 -26.86 -15.56
C SER A 27 -20.65 -26.40 -14.17
N GLY A 28 -21.70 -27.03 -13.66
CA GLY A 28 -22.16 -26.79 -12.28
C GLY A 28 -21.13 -27.17 -11.20
N SER A 29 -20.09 -27.92 -11.56
CA SER A 29 -18.95 -28.26 -10.70
C SER A 29 -17.72 -27.36 -10.90
N SER A 30 -17.85 -26.28 -11.68
CA SER A 30 -16.75 -25.35 -11.98
C SER A 30 -16.12 -24.81 -10.71
N ALA A 31 -14.82 -25.08 -10.55
CA ALA A 31 -14.04 -24.57 -9.42
C ALA A 31 -13.91 -23.04 -9.48
N TYR A 32 -13.88 -22.46 -10.69
CA TYR A 32 -13.90 -21.00 -10.87
C TYR A 32 -15.20 -20.38 -10.34
N LEU A 33 -16.36 -20.94 -10.70
CA LEU A 33 -17.64 -20.44 -10.20
C LEU A 33 -17.77 -20.59 -8.68
N GLN A 34 -17.33 -21.71 -8.11
CA GLN A 34 -17.30 -21.91 -6.66
C GLN A 34 -16.43 -20.87 -5.95
N LEU A 35 -15.24 -20.57 -6.50
CA LEU A 35 -14.35 -19.54 -5.95
C LEU A 35 -14.98 -18.14 -6.05
N LYS A 36 -15.57 -17.81 -7.20
CA LYS A 36 -16.25 -16.53 -7.44
C LYS A 36 -17.42 -16.33 -6.48
N ASP A 37 -18.21 -17.37 -6.24
CA ASP A 37 -19.32 -17.37 -5.29
C ASP A 37 -18.83 -17.21 -3.85
N ALA A 38 -17.78 -17.95 -3.46
CA ALA A 38 -17.18 -17.85 -2.13
C ALA A 38 -16.68 -16.42 -1.85
N ARG A 39 -16.00 -15.79 -2.83
CA ARG A 39 -15.54 -14.41 -2.71
C ARG A 39 -16.71 -13.43 -2.60
N SER A 40 -17.74 -13.62 -3.42
CA SER A 40 -18.94 -12.78 -3.40
C SER A 40 -19.66 -12.86 -2.05
N GLN A 41 -19.78 -14.06 -1.49
CA GLN A 41 -20.35 -14.29 -0.15
C GLN A 41 -19.50 -13.65 0.95
N ALA A 42 -18.17 -13.79 0.88
CA ALA A 42 -17.27 -13.18 1.85
C ALA A 42 -17.41 -11.65 1.86
N ARG A 43 -17.39 -11.01 0.69
CA ARG A 43 -17.56 -9.55 0.55
C ARG A 43 -18.96 -9.07 0.93
N ALA A 44 -20.00 -9.87 0.66
CA ALA A 44 -21.36 -9.56 1.09
C ALA A 44 -21.47 -9.60 2.63
N ALA A 45 -20.84 -10.58 3.28
CA ALA A 45 -20.81 -10.68 4.74
C ALA A 45 -20.09 -9.49 5.38
N GLU A 46 -18.95 -9.03 4.83
CA GLU A 46 -18.26 -7.83 5.33
C GLU A 46 -19.15 -6.59 5.28
N ARG A 47 -19.79 -6.34 4.13
CA ARG A 47 -20.68 -5.19 3.94
C ARG A 47 -21.91 -5.26 4.86
N ALA A 48 -22.45 -6.46 5.08
CA ALA A 48 -23.59 -6.65 5.97
C ALA A 48 -23.21 -6.36 7.43
N ALA A 49 -22.05 -6.85 7.89
CA ALA A 49 -21.54 -6.60 9.24
C ALA A 49 -21.28 -5.09 9.46
N GLU A 50 -20.65 -4.43 8.49
CA GLU A 50 -20.39 -2.99 8.53
C GLU A 50 -21.71 -2.19 8.59
N ALA A 51 -22.68 -2.51 7.74
CA ALA A 51 -23.99 -1.86 7.74
C ALA A 51 -24.79 -2.07 9.04
N ALA A 52 -24.59 -3.21 9.71
CA ALA A 52 -25.19 -3.53 10.99
C ALA A 52 -24.44 -2.90 12.19
N GLY A 53 -23.27 -2.27 11.96
CA GLY A 53 -22.41 -1.76 13.02
C GLY A 53 -21.82 -2.86 13.90
N GLU A 54 -21.70 -4.08 13.38
CA GLU A 54 -21.10 -5.21 14.09
C GLU A 54 -19.57 -5.00 14.24
N PRO A 55 -18.95 -5.57 15.31
CA PRO A 55 -17.50 -5.53 15.44
C PRO A 55 -16.82 -6.11 14.21
N THR A 56 -15.74 -5.47 13.77
CA THR A 56 -14.99 -5.97 12.62
C THR A 56 -14.43 -7.37 12.92
N ALA A 57 -14.73 -8.31 12.04
CA ALA A 57 -14.24 -9.68 12.08
C ALA A 57 -14.02 -10.17 10.64
N VAL A 58 -13.23 -11.23 10.48
CA VAL A 58 -13.01 -11.87 9.17
C VAL A 58 -14.13 -12.89 8.95
N PRO A 59 -14.97 -12.73 7.90
CA PRO A 59 -15.94 -13.76 7.53
C PRO A 59 -15.27 -15.11 7.27
N THR A 60 -15.88 -16.20 7.74
CA THR A 60 -15.37 -17.57 7.55
C THR A 60 -15.27 -17.95 6.08
N ALA A 61 -16.08 -17.36 5.22
CA ALA A 61 -16.06 -17.56 3.76
C ALA A 61 -14.70 -17.22 3.12
N TRP A 62 -13.88 -16.36 3.74
CA TRP A 62 -12.53 -16.09 3.23
C TRP A 62 -11.63 -17.34 3.24
N ALA A 63 -11.83 -18.26 4.18
CA ALA A 63 -11.08 -19.51 4.21
C ALA A 63 -11.37 -20.38 2.97
N ALA A 64 -12.62 -20.38 2.49
CA ALA A 64 -12.98 -21.05 1.25
C ALA A 64 -12.33 -20.39 0.04
N VAL A 65 -12.27 -19.06 -0.01
CA VAL A 65 -11.56 -18.32 -1.08
C VAL A 65 -10.09 -18.71 -1.11
N ARG A 66 -9.42 -18.69 0.05
CA ARG A 66 -8.01 -19.08 0.19
C ARG A 66 -7.75 -20.50 -0.33
N ASP A 67 -8.53 -21.47 0.14
CA ASP A 67 -8.29 -22.88 -0.18
C ASP A 67 -8.63 -23.20 -1.65
N LEU A 68 -9.73 -22.66 -2.18
CA LEU A 68 -10.11 -22.84 -3.59
C LEU A 68 -9.12 -22.17 -4.53
N ALA A 69 -8.70 -20.92 -4.24
CA ALA A 69 -7.73 -20.20 -5.07
C ALA A 69 -6.36 -20.88 -5.06
N GLY A 70 -5.87 -21.29 -3.88
CA GLY A 70 -4.61 -22.04 -3.77
C GLY A 70 -4.63 -23.35 -4.56
N ALA A 71 -5.72 -24.12 -4.45
CA ALA A 71 -5.88 -25.35 -5.22
C ALA A 71 -5.93 -25.09 -6.75
N LEU A 72 -6.63 -24.03 -7.18
CA LEU A 72 -6.71 -23.65 -8.59
C LEU A 72 -5.35 -23.24 -9.17
N LEU A 73 -4.54 -22.48 -8.43
CA LEU A 73 -3.24 -21.98 -8.91
C LEU A 73 -2.19 -23.08 -9.13
N THR A 74 -2.38 -24.26 -8.54
CA THR A 74 -1.56 -25.44 -8.87
C THR A 74 -1.87 -26.03 -10.25
N ARG A 75 -3.05 -25.72 -10.81
CA ARG A 75 -3.57 -26.30 -12.06
C ARG A 75 -3.74 -25.29 -13.20
N SER A 76 -3.86 -24.01 -12.89
CA SER A 76 -3.99 -22.93 -13.86
C SER A 76 -3.35 -21.65 -13.32
N LYS A 77 -2.49 -21.01 -14.11
CA LYS A 77 -1.76 -19.79 -13.74
C LYS A 77 -2.60 -18.58 -14.14
N ASP A 78 -3.37 -18.07 -13.18
CA ASP A 78 -4.40 -17.05 -13.43
C ASP A 78 -4.25 -15.84 -12.50
N LEU A 79 -4.22 -14.63 -13.08
CA LEU A 79 -4.01 -13.37 -12.35
C LEU A 79 -5.23 -12.91 -11.55
N GLU A 80 -6.45 -13.23 -11.98
CA GLU A 80 -7.66 -12.94 -11.21
C GLU A 80 -7.70 -13.81 -9.94
N VAL A 81 -7.39 -15.10 -10.08
CA VAL A 81 -7.31 -16.02 -8.94
C VAL A 81 -6.20 -15.61 -7.97
N ALA A 82 -5.02 -15.22 -8.48
CA ALA A 82 -3.93 -14.72 -7.64
C ALA A 82 -4.33 -13.44 -6.88
N ALA A 83 -5.02 -12.51 -7.54
CA ALA A 83 -5.54 -11.30 -6.89
C ALA A 83 -6.54 -11.63 -5.76
N TRP A 84 -7.48 -12.56 -6.00
CA TRP A 84 -8.44 -12.99 -4.98
C TRP A 84 -7.77 -13.75 -3.83
N LEU A 85 -6.71 -14.50 -4.10
CA LEU A 85 -5.91 -15.14 -3.06
C LEU A 85 -5.22 -14.10 -2.17
N ILE A 86 -4.60 -13.06 -2.74
CA ILE A 86 -4.01 -11.95 -1.97
C ILE A 86 -5.08 -11.30 -1.08
N GLU A 87 -6.27 -11.06 -1.63
CA GLU A 87 -7.40 -10.48 -0.90
C GLU A 87 -7.82 -11.30 0.33
N ALA A 88 -7.88 -12.63 0.20
CA ALA A 88 -8.18 -13.55 1.29
C ALA A 88 -7.04 -13.61 2.32
N LEU A 89 -5.79 -13.71 1.84
CA LEU A 89 -4.61 -13.82 2.68
C LEU A 89 -4.38 -12.58 3.55
N ALA A 90 -4.64 -11.38 3.02
CA ALA A 90 -4.55 -10.14 3.78
C ALA A 90 -5.42 -10.16 5.05
N ARG A 91 -6.58 -10.81 4.99
CA ARG A 91 -7.54 -10.88 6.09
C ARG A 91 -7.24 -12.02 7.05
N ILE A 92 -6.86 -13.18 6.53
CA ILE A 92 -6.68 -14.40 7.34
C ILE A 92 -5.29 -14.42 7.99
N GLU A 93 -4.26 -14.08 7.23
CA GLU A 93 -2.85 -14.28 7.58
C GLU A 93 -2.07 -12.96 7.70
N GLY A 94 -2.74 -11.83 7.47
CA GLY A 94 -2.17 -10.49 7.61
C GLY A 94 -0.92 -10.28 6.74
N PHE A 95 0.13 -9.72 7.33
CA PHE A 95 1.37 -9.41 6.61
C PHE A 95 2.07 -10.65 6.03
N SER A 96 2.01 -11.78 6.74
CA SER A 96 2.61 -13.03 6.23
C SER A 96 1.90 -13.52 4.96
N GLY A 97 0.57 -13.43 4.94
CA GLY A 97 -0.23 -13.74 3.77
C GLY A 97 0.01 -12.78 2.60
N LEU A 98 0.13 -11.48 2.87
CA LEU A 98 0.49 -10.49 1.86
C LEU A 98 1.86 -10.78 1.24
N ALA A 99 2.86 -11.12 2.05
CA ALA A 99 4.19 -11.47 1.57
C ALA A 99 4.15 -12.67 0.61
N LEU A 100 3.41 -13.73 0.96
CA LEU A 100 3.23 -14.90 0.10
C LEU A 100 2.49 -14.54 -1.19
N GLY A 101 1.40 -13.79 -1.10
CA GLY A 101 0.59 -13.41 -2.25
C GLY A 101 1.33 -12.51 -3.25
N PHE A 102 2.11 -11.54 -2.77
CA PHE A 102 2.95 -10.70 -3.64
C PHE A 102 4.10 -11.50 -4.26
N ALA A 103 4.74 -12.40 -3.51
CA ALA A 103 5.76 -13.30 -4.05
C ALA A 103 5.20 -14.27 -5.10
N LEU A 104 3.95 -14.69 -4.96
CA LEU A 104 3.25 -15.50 -5.95
C LEU A 104 3.05 -14.73 -7.26
N VAL A 105 2.51 -13.52 -7.21
CA VAL A 105 2.32 -12.72 -8.42
C VAL A 105 3.66 -12.37 -9.08
N ASP A 106 4.66 -11.99 -8.29
CA ASP A 106 6.04 -11.78 -8.77
C ASP A 106 6.56 -12.99 -9.56
N GLY A 107 6.49 -14.18 -8.96
CA GLY A 107 6.93 -15.42 -9.62
C GLY A 107 6.07 -15.84 -10.81
N LEU A 108 4.77 -15.53 -10.81
CA LEU A 108 3.90 -15.81 -11.97
C LEU A 108 4.29 -14.94 -13.16
N ILE A 109 4.45 -13.63 -12.95
CA ILE A 109 4.84 -12.68 -14.01
C ILE A 109 6.23 -13.04 -14.53
N ASP A 110 7.22 -13.25 -13.65
CA ASP A 110 8.60 -13.58 -14.03
C ASP A 110 8.72 -14.84 -14.88
N ARG A 111 7.91 -15.86 -14.61
CA ARG A 111 8.02 -17.18 -15.26
C ARG A 111 7.13 -17.35 -16.47
N TYR A 112 5.96 -16.72 -16.50
CA TYR A 112 4.88 -17.09 -17.42
C TYR A 112 4.28 -15.92 -18.18
N TRP A 113 4.72 -14.68 -17.96
CA TRP A 113 4.28 -13.56 -18.80
C TRP A 113 4.76 -13.76 -20.26
N PRO A 114 3.92 -13.52 -21.29
CA PRO A 114 2.55 -12.97 -21.26
C PRO A 114 1.42 -14.02 -21.28
N ASP A 115 1.74 -15.31 -21.14
CA ASP A 115 0.81 -16.44 -21.37
C ASP A 115 -0.18 -16.68 -20.21
N LEU A 116 -0.11 -15.91 -19.12
CA LEU A 116 -0.93 -16.07 -17.90
C LEU A 116 -2.43 -15.80 -18.14
N HIS A 117 -3.33 -16.63 -17.61
CA HIS A 117 -4.77 -16.38 -17.73
C HIS A 117 -5.25 -15.17 -16.94
N SER A 118 -6.30 -14.51 -17.44
CA SER A 118 -6.99 -13.43 -16.73
C SER A 118 -8.44 -13.28 -17.21
N VAL A 119 -9.18 -12.36 -16.58
CA VAL A 119 -10.58 -12.07 -16.93
C VAL A 119 -10.72 -11.39 -18.30
N ASP A 120 -9.69 -10.66 -18.69
CA ASP A 120 -9.55 -10.01 -19.98
C ASP A 120 -8.14 -10.32 -20.49
N GLU A 121 -8.06 -10.85 -21.70
CA GLU A 121 -6.81 -11.31 -22.32
C GLU A 121 -6.51 -10.55 -23.62
N ASP A 122 -7.32 -9.54 -23.98
CA ASP A 122 -7.24 -8.81 -25.24
C ASP A 122 -5.91 -8.05 -25.38
N ASP A 123 -5.44 -7.46 -24.28
CA ASP A 123 -4.14 -6.79 -24.18
C ASP A 123 -3.51 -6.93 -22.78
N ALA A 124 -2.32 -6.34 -22.59
CA ALA A 124 -1.60 -6.38 -21.33
C ALA A 124 -2.35 -5.65 -20.19
N GLU A 125 -2.99 -4.51 -20.49
CA GLU A 125 -3.73 -3.71 -19.52
C GLU A 125 -4.96 -4.48 -19.00
N GLY A 126 -5.74 -5.08 -19.91
CA GLY A 126 -6.85 -5.99 -19.62
C GLY A 126 -6.41 -7.14 -18.71
N ARG A 127 -5.31 -7.80 -19.05
CA ARG A 127 -4.76 -8.93 -18.29
C ARG A 127 -4.39 -8.56 -16.86
N LEU A 128 -3.96 -7.31 -16.64
CA LEU A 128 -3.51 -6.78 -15.35
C LEU A 128 -4.63 -6.10 -14.53
N THR A 129 -5.84 -5.98 -15.09
CA THR A 129 -7.01 -5.37 -14.42
C THR A 129 -7.29 -5.94 -13.02
N PRO A 130 -7.19 -7.27 -12.76
CA PRO A 130 -7.38 -7.79 -11.41
C PRO A 130 -6.38 -7.25 -10.39
N LEU A 131 -5.13 -7.03 -10.79
CA LEU A 131 -4.08 -6.46 -9.93
C LEU A 131 -4.30 -4.95 -9.72
N ALA A 132 -4.71 -4.23 -10.76
CA ALA A 132 -5.10 -2.81 -10.65
C ALA A 132 -6.29 -2.63 -9.66
N GLY A 133 -7.22 -3.57 -9.65
CA GLY A 133 -8.36 -3.60 -8.72
C GLY A 133 -7.96 -3.73 -7.25
N LEU A 134 -6.83 -4.38 -6.94
CA LEU A 134 -6.28 -4.44 -5.58
C LEU A 134 -5.94 -3.05 -5.04
N ASN A 135 -5.43 -2.18 -5.92
CA ASN A 135 -5.01 -0.82 -5.59
C ASN A 135 -6.16 0.19 -5.58
N GLY A 136 -7.27 -0.11 -6.27
CA GLY A 136 -8.45 0.76 -6.36
C GLY A 136 -8.53 1.59 -7.63
N VAL A 137 -7.97 1.10 -8.74
CA VAL A 137 -8.26 1.73 -10.04
C VAL A 137 -9.74 1.50 -10.36
N GLY A 138 -10.50 2.59 -10.52
CA GLY A 138 -11.94 2.53 -10.81
C GLY A 138 -12.88 2.37 -9.59
N GLY A 139 -12.39 2.46 -8.35
CA GLY A 139 -13.21 2.35 -7.13
C GLY A 139 -12.41 2.35 -5.82
N GLU A 140 -13.00 1.88 -4.71
CA GLU A 140 -12.23 1.63 -3.48
C GLU A 140 -11.38 0.37 -3.64
N GLY A 141 -10.06 0.49 -3.48
CA GLY A 141 -9.12 -0.63 -3.61
C GLY A 141 -9.36 -1.71 -2.57
N VAL A 142 -9.46 -2.96 -3.04
CA VAL A 142 -9.87 -4.09 -2.18
C VAL A 142 -8.79 -4.50 -1.16
N LEU A 143 -7.56 -3.97 -1.25
CA LEU A 143 -6.51 -4.20 -0.25
C LEU A 143 -6.23 -3.02 0.68
N ILE A 144 -6.60 -1.80 0.34
CA ILE A 144 -6.19 -0.63 1.13
C ILE A 144 -6.78 -0.68 2.53
N GLN A 145 -8.11 -0.83 2.61
CA GLN A 145 -8.78 -0.95 3.90
C GLN A 145 -8.35 -2.23 4.66
N PRO A 146 -8.24 -3.41 4.01
CA PRO A 146 -7.75 -4.59 4.70
C PRO A 146 -6.36 -4.47 5.31
N ILE A 147 -5.40 -3.86 4.60
CA ILE A 147 -4.05 -3.61 5.17
C ILE A 147 -4.14 -2.73 6.42
N ARG A 148 -4.99 -1.70 6.40
CA ARG A 148 -5.21 -0.83 7.57
C ARG A 148 -5.82 -1.54 8.77
N MET A 149 -6.51 -2.66 8.55
CA MET A 149 -7.20 -3.46 9.57
C MET A 149 -6.34 -4.61 10.11
N ILE A 150 -5.18 -4.89 9.51
CA ILE A 150 -4.24 -5.86 10.07
C ILE A 150 -3.76 -5.36 11.45
N PRO A 151 -3.87 -6.18 12.52
CA PRO A 151 -3.39 -5.80 13.84
C PRO A 151 -1.89 -5.52 13.83
N LEU A 152 -1.48 -4.35 14.33
CA LEU A 152 -0.06 -4.02 14.46
C LEU A 152 0.57 -4.63 15.70
N VAL A 153 -0.26 -4.99 16.68
CA VAL A 153 0.12 -5.79 17.84
C VAL A 153 -0.30 -7.25 17.56
N PRO A 154 0.64 -8.22 17.58
CA PRO A 154 0.34 -9.62 17.26
C PRO A 154 -0.56 -10.28 18.32
N GLY A 155 -1.33 -11.29 17.89
CA GLY A 155 -2.21 -12.07 18.78
C GLY A 155 -3.61 -11.49 18.99
N TYR A 156 -3.92 -10.37 18.33
CA TYR A 156 -5.22 -9.72 18.42
C TYR A 156 -6.10 -9.99 17.19
N PRO A 157 -7.44 -9.93 17.32
CA PRO A 157 -8.35 -10.11 16.20
C PRO A 157 -8.18 -9.04 15.12
N TYR A 158 -8.44 -9.42 13.86
CA TYR A 158 -8.48 -8.49 12.74
C TYR A 158 -9.37 -7.28 13.03
N GLY A 159 -8.88 -6.09 12.70
CA GLY A 159 -9.56 -4.82 12.95
C GLY A 159 -9.37 -4.25 14.35
N THR A 160 -8.61 -4.91 15.23
CA THR A 160 -8.24 -4.38 16.55
C THR A 160 -6.76 -4.02 16.60
N HIS A 161 -6.41 -2.97 17.37
CA HIS A 161 -5.02 -2.47 17.47
C HIS A 161 -4.32 -2.28 16.11
N ALA A 162 -5.11 -1.90 15.10
CA ALA A 162 -4.69 -1.76 13.71
C ALA A 162 -4.19 -0.32 13.44
N LEU A 163 -3.88 -0.01 12.17
CA LEU A 163 -3.22 1.25 11.79
C LEU A 163 -3.91 2.51 12.34
N TRP A 164 -5.23 2.58 12.22
CA TRP A 164 -5.99 3.74 12.67
C TRP A 164 -5.95 3.94 14.19
N HIS A 165 -5.86 2.86 14.98
CA HIS A 165 -5.73 2.93 16.44
C HIS A 165 -4.38 3.56 16.82
N ALA A 166 -3.31 3.13 16.16
CA ALA A 166 -1.96 3.64 16.38
C ALA A 166 -1.83 5.12 15.99
N GLN A 167 -2.40 5.51 14.85
CA GLN A 167 -2.41 6.90 14.39
C GLN A 167 -3.20 7.82 15.35
N SER A 168 -4.29 7.31 15.94
CA SER A 168 -5.07 8.03 16.95
C SER A 168 -4.32 8.18 18.28
N GLY A 169 -3.48 7.20 18.63
CA GLY A 169 -2.62 7.26 19.83
C GLY A 169 -1.53 8.33 19.77
N GLY A 170 -1.01 8.65 18.57
CA GLY A 170 0.05 9.65 18.38
C GLY A 170 -0.39 11.11 18.55
N ARG A 171 -1.70 11.39 18.56
CA ARG A 171 -2.25 12.76 18.69
C ARG A 171 -2.87 13.08 20.06
N GLY A 172 -2.90 12.10 20.97
CA GLY A 172 -3.42 12.27 22.33
C GLY A 172 -4.97 12.27 22.41
N THR A 173 -5.45 11.65 23.50
CA THR A 173 -6.81 11.71 24.11
C THR A 173 -7.95 10.81 23.61
N GLY A 174 -7.74 9.89 22.67
CA GLY A 174 -8.74 8.86 22.34
C GLY A 174 -8.53 7.54 23.12
N GLN A 175 -9.60 6.95 23.69
CA GLN A 175 -9.57 5.64 24.38
C GLN A 175 -8.89 4.56 23.52
N SER A 176 -9.23 4.50 22.23
CA SER A 176 -8.65 3.56 21.26
C SER A 176 -7.12 3.64 21.13
N GLY A 177 -6.55 4.85 21.24
CA GLY A 177 -5.10 5.04 21.21
C GLY A 177 -4.40 4.61 22.50
N GLN A 178 -5.08 4.78 23.65
CA GLN A 178 -4.59 4.30 24.94
C GLN A 178 -4.60 2.77 24.97
N ASP A 179 -5.71 2.15 24.59
CA ASP A 179 -5.85 0.69 24.51
C ASP A 179 -4.78 0.06 23.60
N PHE A 180 -4.45 0.72 22.49
CA PHE A 180 -3.34 0.31 21.61
C PHE A 180 -1.98 0.34 22.32
N MET A 181 -1.66 1.43 23.02
CA MET A 181 -0.38 1.56 23.71
C MET A 181 -0.25 0.58 24.88
N GLU A 182 -1.35 0.28 25.57
CA GLU A 182 -1.40 -0.74 26.62
C GLU A 182 -1.17 -2.15 26.04
N ALA A 183 -1.88 -2.51 24.97
CA ALA A 183 -1.68 -3.79 24.28
C ALA A 183 -0.24 -3.94 23.77
N ARG A 184 0.32 -2.87 23.20
CA ARG A 184 1.74 -2.83 22.81
C ARG A 184 2.65 -3.04 24.03
N ALA A 185 2.39 -2.36 25.15
CA ALA A 185 3.24 -2.44 26.35
C ALA A 185 3.21 -3.84 27.00
N ALA A 186 2.08 -4.54 26.88
CA ALA A 186 1.93 -5.92 27.31
C ALA A 186 2.62 -6.94 26.37
N THR A 187 3.01 -6.52 25.16
CA THR A 187 3.65 -7.39 24.16
C THR A 187 5.17 -7.40 24.31
N ALA A 188 5.76 -8.59 24.32
CA ALA A 188 7.21 -8.75 24.37
C ALA A 188 7.90 -8.14 23.14
N SER A 189 9.05 -7.48 23.33
CA SER A 189 9.71 -6.69 22.29
C SER A 189 10.22 -7.53 21.11
N ASP A 190 10.64 -8.77 21.36
CA ASP A 190 11.04 -9.74 20.34
C ASP A 190 9.84 -10.21 19.49
N VAL A 191 8.69 -10.45 20.13
CA VAL A 191 7.43 -10.81 19.44
C VAL A 191 6.95 -9.66 18.55
N LEU A 192 6.95 -8.42 19.06
CA LEU A 192 6.59 -7.24 18.27
C LEU A 192 7.57 -7.03 17.10
N ARG A 193 8.87 -7.22 17.34
CA ARG A 193 9.90 -7.14 16.30
C ARG A 193 9.69 -8.18 15.22
N ALA A 194 9.43 -9.44 15.58
CA ALA A 194 9.17 -10.51 14.62
C ALA A 194 7.94 -10.19 13.75
N HIS A 195 6.87 -9.66 14.36
CA HIS A 195 5.69 -9.23 13.62
C HIS A 195 6.00 -8.08 12.66
N ALA A 196 6.79 -7.09 13.09
CA ALA A 196 7.25 -6.00 12.23
C ALA A 196 8.14 -6.50 11.06
N GLU A 197 8.96 -7.54 11.27
CA GLU A 197 9.72 -8.18 10.18
C GLU A 197 8.81 -8.82 9.13
N THR A 198 7.66 -9.38 9.53
CA THR A 198 6.68 -9.89 8.55
C THR A 198 6.10 -8.77 7.69
N ALA A 199 5.78 -7.61 8.28
CA ALA A 199 5.35 -6.43 7.54
C ALA A 199 6.43 -5.92 6.58
N ARG A 200 7.69 -5.89 7.02
CA ARG A 200 8.83 -5.52 6.16
C ARG A 200 9.02 -6.50 5.00
N THR A 201 8.85 -7.79 5.26
CA THR A 201 8.92 -8.84 4.24
C THR A 201 7.81 -8.68 3.20
N ALA A 202 6.58 -8.38 3.64
CA ALA A 202 5.46 -8.09 2.76
C ALA A 202 5.73 -6.87 1.86
N HIS A 203 6.24 -5.78 2.44
CA HIS A 203 6.64 -4.60 1.68
C HIS A 203 7.75 -4.90 0.68
N ALA A 204 8.79 -5.65 1.07
CA ALA A 204 9.86 -6.04 0.16
C ALA A 204 9.37 -6.93 -0.99
N ALA A 205 8.45 -7.87 -0.72
CA ALA A 205 7.82 -8.70 -1.74
C ALA A 205 6.97 -7.86 -2.71
N PHE A 206 6.20 -6.91 -2.19
CA PHE A 206 5.44 -5.95 -3.00
C PHE A 206 6.35 -5.12 -3.92
N LEU A 207 7.48 -4.62 -3.41
CA LEU A 207 8.42 -3.84 -4.22
C LEU A 207 9.06 -4.67 -5.34
N ARG A 208 9.39 -5.94 -5.09
CA ARG A 208 9.88 -6.86 -6.12
C ARG A 208 8.82 -7.10 -7.20
N MET A 209 7.61 -7.47 -6.79
CA MET A 209 6.46 -7.66 -7.68
C MET A 209 6.21 -6.41 -8.56
N SER A 210 6.23 -5.22 -7.98
CA SER A 210 6.08 -3.95 -8.71
C SER A 210 7.19 -3.77 -9.76
N ALA A 211 8.45 -4.04 -9.40
CA ALA A 211 9.57 -3.90 -10.33
C ALA A 211 9.50 -4.93 -11.47
N THR A 212 9.06 -6.16 -11.17
CA THR A 212 8.83 -7.21 -12.17
C THR A 212 7.72 -6.82 -13.14
N LEU A 213 6.58 -6.31 -12.62
CA LEU A 213 5.51 -5.77 -13.46
C LEU A 213 6.00 -4.62 -14.35
N ASP A 214 6.75 -3.67 -13.80
CA ASP A 214 7.32 -2.56 -14.58
C ASP A 214 8.25 -3.07 -15.69
N ALA A 215 9.05 -4.11 -15.41
CA ALA A 215 10.00 -4.68 -16.36
C ALA A 215 9.31 -5.43 -17.52
N PHE A 216 8.23 -6.17 -17.25
CA PHE A 216 7.54 -7.00 -18.25
C PHE A 216 6.39 -6.28 -18.96
N CYS A 217 5.73 -5.33 -18.30
CA CYS A 217 4.51 -4.67 -18.78
C CYS A 217 4.73 -3.20 -19.15
N GLY A 218 5.82 -2.56 -18.70
CA GLY A 218 6.18 -1.19 -19.10
C GLY A 218 5.07 -0.18 -18.79
N THR A 219 4.56 0.49 -19.83
CA THR A 219 3.48 1.47 -19.69
C THR A 219 2.14 0.87 -19.28
N ASP A 220 1.96 -0.43 -19.51
CA ASP A 220 0.72 -1.15 -19.23
C ASP A 220 0.70 -1.70 -17.79
N ALA A 221 1.79 -1.51 -17.04
CA ALA A 221 1.89 -1.91 -15.64
C ALA A 221 0.80 -1.21 -14.79
N PRO A 222 0.10 -1.93 -13.90
CA PRO A 222 -1.01 -1.36 -13.15
C PRO A 222 -0.50 -0.34 -12.11
N PRO A 223 -1.28 0.71 -11.80
CA PRO A 223 -0.96 1.59 -10.69
C PRO A 223 -1.05 0.82 -9.37
N LEU A 224 0.03 0.84 -8.57
CA LEU A 224 0.10 0.18 -7.25
C LEU A 224 0.47 1.15 -6.10
N ALA A 225 0.40 2.46 -6.34
CA ALA A 225 0.87 3.48 -5.40
C ALA A 225 0.12 3.52 -4.06
N ASN A 226 -1.18 3.21 -4.03
CA ASN A 226 -1.96 3.24 -2.78
C ASN A 226 -1.57 2.07 -1.87
N ILE A 227 -1.34 0.88 -2.44
CA ILE A 227 -0.87 -0.28 -1.69
C ILE A 227 0.53 0.01 -1.11
N ARG A 228 1.42 0.61 -1.91
CA ARG A 228 2.74 1.05 -1.46
C ARG A 228 2.62 1.99 -0.26
N ALA A 229 1.83 3.05 -0.41
CA ALA A 229 1.67 4.08 0.61
C ALA A 229 1.17 3.49 1.94
N VAL A 230 0.14 2.62 1.92
CA VAL A 230 -0.38 2.04 3.17
C VAL A 230 0.61 1.06 3.83
N LEU A 231 1.41 0.33 3.06
CA LEU A 231 2.49 -0.50 3.61
C LEU A 231 3.60 0.35 4.23
N GLU A 232 3.96 1.47 3.59
CA GLU A 232 4.93 2.43 4.13
C GLU A 232 4.42 3.08 5.43
N GLU A 233 3.14 3.46 5.50
CA GLU A 233 2.49 3.94 6.73
C GLU A 233 2.59 2.91 7.88
N VAL A 234 2.35 1.62 7.59
CA VAL A 234 2.51 0.54 8.57
C VAL A 234 3.95 0.46 9.07
N LEU A 235 4.94 0.52 8.17
CA LEU A 235 6.35 0.46 8.56
C LEU A 235 6.75 1.69 9.39
N ASP A 236 6.22 2.87 9.08
CA ASP A 236 6.46 4.09 9.88
C ASP A 236 5.97 3.94 11.32
N ILE A 237 4.80 3.34 11.54
CA ILE A 237 4.34 3.04 12.89
C ILE A 237 5.32 2.09 13.60
N TYR A 238 5.77 1.02 12.95
CA TYR A 238 6.77 0.13 13.56
C TYR A 238 8.10 0.83 13.85
N ARG A 239 8.57 1.75 12.99
CA ARG A 239 9.75 2.59 13.25
C ARG A 239 9.56 3.42 14.53
N GLY A 240 8.37 4.00 14.71
CA GLY A 240 8.02 4.74 15.93
C GLY A 240 7.99 3.87 17.19
N LEU A 241 7.49 2.63 17.09
CA LEU A 241 7.32 1.73 18.24
C LEU A 241 8.60 0.99 18.65
N LEU A 242 9.47 0.68 17.69
CA LEU A 242 10.68 -0.13 17.89
C LEU A 242 11.97 0.70 17.88
N GLY A 243 11.91 1.95 17.41
CA GLY A 243 13.04 2.87 17.36
C GLY A 243 14.03 2.60 16.22
N THR A 244 15.12 3.36 16.21
CA THR A 244 16.12 3.39 15.13
C THR A 244 16.82 2.06 14.86
N ALA A 245 16.99 1.23 15.88
CA ALA A 245 17.63 -0.09 15.76
C ALA A 245 16.86 -1.07 14.86
N TRP A 246 15.55 -0.84 14.66
CA TRP A 246 14.74 -1.61 13.70
C TRP A 246 14.60 -0.90 12.33
N ALA A 247 14.82 0.42 12.29
CA ALA A 247 14.66 1.24 11.11
C ALA A 247 15.80 1.09 10.10
N GLU A 248 17.00 0.72 10.55
CA GLU A 248 18.10 0.38 9.64
C GLU A 248 17.72 -0.87 8.84
N PRO A 249 17.77 -0.83 7.50
CA PRO A 249 17.58 -2.04 6.71
C PRO A 249 18.61 -3.07 7.18
N ALA A 250 18.14 -4.28 7.50
CA ALA A 250 19.02 -5.39 7.86
C ALA A 250 20.12 -5.47 6.81
N ARG A 251 21.35 -5.14 7.22
CA ARG A 251 22.50 -5.12 6.34
C ARG A 251 22.61 -6.51 5.72
N GLN A 252 22.29 -6.63 4.42
CA GLN A 252 22.55 -7.86 3.69
C GLN A 252 24.02 -8.19 3.94
N PRO A 253 24.34 -9.41 4.44
CA PRO A 253 25.72 -9.82 4.49
C PRO A 253 26.22 -9.74 3.05
N ALA A 254 27.23 -8.89 2.83
CA ALA A 254 27.90 -8.83 1.55
C ALA A 254 28.28 -10.27 1.17
N PRO A 255 28.05 -10.69 -0.09
CA PRO A 255 28.55 -11.98 -0.53
C PRO A 255 30.05 -12.05 -0.19
N PRO A 256 30.56 -13.21 0.28
CA PRO A 256 31.97 -13.34 0.58
C PRO A 256 32.77 -12.93 -0.66
N GLU A 257 33.59 -11.89 -0.52
CA GLU A 257 34.49 -11.45 -1.57
C GLU A 257 35.43 -12.62 -1.89
N ASP A 258 35.31 -13.16 -3.10
CA ASP A 258 36.27 -14.12 -3.64
C ASP A 258 37.65 -13.46 -3.67
N PRO A 259 38.70 -14.10 -3.13
CA PRO A 259 40.03 -13.52 -3.08
C PRO A 259 40.75 -13.82 -4.41
N ALA A 260 40.38 -13.13 -5.49
CA ALA A 260 41.24 -13.03 -6.67
C ALA A 260 40.71 -12.01 -7.69
N SER A 261 41.21 -10.79 -7.65
CA SER A 261 41.45 -10.05 -8.89
C SER A 261 42.57 -9.04 -8.69
N GLU A 262 43.71 -9.33 -9.32
CA GLU A 262 44.89 -8.49 -9.34
C GLU A 262 44.56 -7.09 -9.88
N ALA A 263 45.06 -6.10 -9.14
CA ALA A 263 44.95 -4.69 -9.46
C ALA A 263 45.49 -4.37 -10.86
N ARG A 264 44.63 -3.79 -11.70
CA ARG A 264 45.06 -2.90 -12.80
C ARG A 264 44.77 -1.46 -12.40
N PRO A 265 45.75 -0.54 -12.49
CA PRO A 265 45.50 0.86 -12.20
C PRO A 265 44.76 1.54 -13.36
N SER A 266 43.60 2.13 -13.06
CA SER A 266 42.89 3.07 -13.92
C SER A 266 43.31 4.52 -13.63
N PRO A 267 43.30 5.42 -14.62
CA PRO A 267 43.85 6.77 -14.51
C PRO A 267 42.94 7.74 -13.72
N PRO A 268 43.47 8.88 -13.23
CA PRO A 268 42.77 9.75 -12.31
C PRO A 268 41.63 10.53 -12.99
N ALA A 269 40.41 10.38 -12.46
CA ALA A 269 39.26 11.18 -12.81
C ALA A 269 39.27 12.52 -12.06
N ALA A 270 38.88 13.58 -12.77
CA ALA A 270 38.80 14.97 -12.31
C ALA A 270 37.77 15.16 -11.17
N PRO A 271 37.88 16.25 -10.37
CA PRO A 271 37.03 16.47 -9.22
C PRO A 271 35.64 16.96 -9.65
N GLY A 272 34.70 16.04 -9.80
CA GLY A 272 33.26 16.32 -9.88
C GLY A 272 32.69 16.55 -8.48
N ALA A 273 32.01 17.67 -8.30
CA ALA A 273 31.38 18.09 -7.06
C ALA A 273 30.47 17.01 -6.47
N ARG A 274 30.63 16.74 -5.16
CA ARG A 274 29.71 15.91 -4.38
C ARG A 274 28.33 16.58 -4.36
N PRO A 275 27.21 15.85 -4.55
CA PRO A 275 25.92 16.38 -4.19
C PRO A 275 25.88 16.56 -2.67
N SER A 276 25.65 17.82 -2.26
CA SER A 276 25.31 18.21 -0.91
C SER A 276 24.14 17.35 -0.41
N GLY A 277 24.20 16.88 0.83
CA GLY A 277 23.10 16.14 1.47
C GLY A 277 21.78 16.95 1.53
N PRO A 278 20.71 16.35 2.05
CA PRO A 278 19.40 17.00 2.12
C PRO A 278 19.54 18.35 2.81
N ARG A 279 19.27 19.42 2.06
CA ARG A 279 19.34 20.79 2.54
C ARG A 279 18.23 20.96 3.59
N ALA A 280 18.62 21.19 4.84
CA ALA A 280 17.68 21.44 5.91
C ALA A 280 16.98 22.79 5.64
N ILE A 281 15.65 22.77 5.53
CA ILE A 281 14.83 23.97 5.39
C ILE A 281 14.70 24.62 6.77
N ALA A 282 15.25 25.82 6.95
CA ALA A 282 15.38 26.46 8.25
C ALA A 282 14.18 27.32 8.64
N SER A 283 13.30 27.66 7.69
CA SER A 283 12.15 28.51 7.94
C SER A 283 10.97 28.23 6.99
N ARG A 284 9.78 28.70 7.38
CA ARG A 284 8.56 28.61 6.57
C ARG A 284 8.71 29.35 5.23
N ASP A 285 9.36 30.50 5.24
CA ASP A 285 9.55 31.29 4.02
C ASP A 285 10.56 30.61 3.09
N GLU A 286 11.62 30.01 3.63
CA GLU A 286 12.55 29.19 2.83
C GLU A 286 11.84 27.98 2.21
N ALA A 287 10.90 27.34 2.92
CA ALA A 287 10.09 26.26 2.37
C ALA A 287 9.25 26.73 1.17
N PHE A 288 8.63 27.92 1.29
CA PHE A 288 7.82 28.49 0.21
C PHE A 288 8.66 28.89 -1.01
N ASP A 289 9.86 29.43 -0.80
CA ASP A 289 10.75 29.81 -1.89
C ASP A 289 11.30 28.58 -2.63
N GLU A 290 11.56 27.48 -1.91
CA GLU A 290 11.93 26.20 -2.53
C GLU A 290 10.77 25.64 -3.36
N LEU A 291 9.53 25.68 -2.85
CA LEU A 291 8.33 25.26 -3.60
C LEU A 291 8.12 26.10 -4.87
N LEU A 292 8.40 27.41 -4.83
CA LEU A 292 8.34 28.27 -6.02
C LEU A 292 9.44 27.94 -7.02
N THR A 293 10.63 27.55 -6.54
CA THR A 293 11.73 27.08 -7.40
C THR A 293 11.33 25.79 -8.12
N ILE A 294 10.70 24.85 -7.42
CA ILE A 294 10.17 23.61 -8.00
C ILE A 294 9.04 23.90 -8.99
N ALA A 295 8.11 24.81 -8.67
CA ALA A 295 7.04 25.21 -9.58
C ALA A 295 7.59 25.82 -10.88
N ALA A 296 8.65 26.62 -10.80
CA ALA A 296 9.32 27.21 -11.96
C ALA A 296 10.04 26.16 -12.84
N TYR A 297 10.54 25.08 -12.23
CA TYR A 297 11.06 23.93 -12.96
C TYR A 297 9.96 23.23 -13.75
N PHE A 298 8.85 22.85 -13.11
CA PHE A 298 7.72 22.20 -13.79
C PHE A 298 7.11 23.07 -14.90
N ARG A 299 7.07 24.39 -14.73
CA ARG A 299 6.62 25.30 -15.79
C ARG A 299 7.50 25.26 -17.04
N GLN A 300 8.79 24.96 -16.89
CA GLN A 300 9.74 24.85 -18.00
C GLN A 300 9.74 23.43 -18.61
N THR A 301 9.67 22.39 -17.80
CA THR A 301 9.77 21.00 -18.26
C THR A 301 8.44 20.39 -18.68
N GLU A 302 7.35 20.80 -18.04
CA GLU A 302 6.00 20.28 -18.25
C GLU A 302 4.94 21.43 -18.24
N PRO A 303 4.88 22.29 -19.26
CA PRO A 303 4.06 23.50 -19.25
C PRO A 303 2.55 23.28 -19.09
N HIS A 304 2.07 22.07 -19.40
CA HIS A 304 0.66 21.68 -19.31
C HIS A 304 0.34 20.87 -18.05
N SER A 305 1.33 20.60 -17.19
CA SER A 305 1.12 19.89 -15.93
C SER A 305 0.43 20.81 -14.92
N PRO A 306 -0.63 20.34 -14.22
CA PRO A 306 -1.30 21.13 -13.19
C PRO A 306 -0.42 21.35 -11.94
N ILE A 307 0.72 20.64 -11.83
CA ILE A 307 1.60 20.66 -10.66
C ILE A 307 2.16 22.06 -10.41
N SER A 308 2.63 22.79 -11.43
CA SER A 308 3.18 24.15 -11.24
C SER A 308 2.14 25.10 -10.66
N TYR A 309 0.91 25.05 -11.18
CA TYR A 309 -0.21 25.87 -10.70
C TYR A 309 -0.66 25.47 -9.30
N ALA A 310 -0.66 24.18 -8.98
CA ALA A 310 -1.00 23.67 -7.66
C ALA A 310 0.01 24.14 -6.61
N LEU A 311 1.31 24.02 -6.89
CA LEU A 311 2.39 24.47 -6.00
C LEU A 311 2.33 25.98 -5.74
N GLU A 312 2.13 26.79 -6.77
CA GLU A 312 1.96 28.24 -6.63
C GLU A 312 0.70 28.60 -5.82
N THR A 313 -0.39 27.87 -6.02
CA THR A 313 -1.62 28.05 -5.25
C THR A 313 -1.42 27.70 -3.78
N VAL A 314 -0.69 26.62 -3.48
CA VAL A 314 -0.33 26.22 -2.12
C VAL A 314 0.53 27.29 -1.44
N VAL A 315 1.54 27.82 -2.13
CA VAL A 315 2.38 28.90 -1.58
C VAL A 315 1.56 30.18 -1.35
N ARG A 316 0.72 30.57 -2.30
CA ARG A 316 -0.16 31.74 -2.18
C ARG A 316 -1.11 31.62 -1.00
N ARG A 317 -1.83 30.50 -0.89
CA ARG A 317 -2.74 30.20 0.23
C ARG A 317 -1.99 30.07 1.56
N GLY A 318 -0.80 29.50 1.52
CA GLY A 318 0.09 29.38 2.67
C GLY A 318 0.58 30.72 3.21
N ARG A 319 0.51 31.81 2.43
CA ARG A 319 0.85 33.17 2.88
C ARG A 319 -0.37 33.99 3.33
N MET A 320 -1.59 33.47 3.18
CA MET A 320 -2.82 34.15 3.57
C MET A 320 -3.06 34.07 5.08
N THR A 321 -3.82 35.03 5.61
CA THR A 321 -4.43 34.86 6.93
C THR A 321 -5.49 33.76 6.89
N LEU A 322 -5.80 33.17 8.04
CA LEU A 322 -6.86 32.15 8.12
C LEU A 322 -8.21 32.67 7.61
N LEU A 323 -8.55 33.93 7.89
CA LEU A 323 -9.81 34.53 7.46
C LEU A 323 -9.87 34.72 5.94
N ASP A 324 -8.77 35.15 5.32
CA ASP A 324 -8.67 35.29 3.86
C ASP A 324 -8.74 33.92 3.17
N LEU A 325 -8.05 32.92 3.73
CA LEU A 325 -8.06 31.57 3.21
C LEU A 325 -9.47 30.94 3.28
N LEU A 326 -10.17 31.11 4.41
CA LEU A 326 -11.55 30.64 4.56
C LEU A 326 -12.50 31.39 3.61
N GLY A 327 -12.26 32.68 3.38
CA GLY A 327 -12.97 33.48 2.38
C GLY A 327 -12.88 32.90 0.97
N GLU A 328 -11.73 32.35 0.61
CA GLU A 328 -11.51 31.72 -0.69
C GLU A 328 -12.04 30.28 -0.77
N LEU A 329 -11.86 29.47 0.29
CA LEU A 329 -12.24 28.06 0.29
C LEU A 329 -13.74 27.83 0.49
N ILE A 330 -14.42 28.74 1.21
CA ILE A 330 -15.84 28.64 1.53
C ILE A 330 -16.50 29.97 1.11
N PRO A 331 -17.00 30.08 -0.12
CA PRO A 331 -17.60 31.31 -0.64
C PRO A 331 -18.87 31.73 0.13
N GLU A 332 -19.58 30.79 0.75
CA GLU A 332 -20.80 31.04 1.50
C GLU A 332 -20.53 31.62 2.91
N ALA A 333 -21.15 32.76 3.23
CA ALA A 333 -20.97 33.44 4.52
C ALA A 333 -21.41 32.57 5.71
N GLU A 334 -22.54 31.87 5.60
CA GLU A 334 -23.05 31.00 6.67
C GLU A 334 -22.12 29.81 6.96
N GLY A 335 -21.48 29.26 5.92
CA GLY A 335 -20.52 28.17 6.06
C GLY A 335 -19.27 28.59 6.81
N ARG A 336 -18.75 29.79 6.50
CA ARG A 336 -17.59 30.39 7.21
C ARG A 336 -17.91 30.68 8.67
N GLU A 337 -19.07 31.27 8.95
CA GLU A 337 -19.49 31.59 10.33
C GLU A 337 -19.68 30.33 11.17
N ARG A 338 -20.27 29.27 10.61
CA ARG A 338 -20.42 27.99 11.30
C ARG A 338 -19.05 27.38 11.64
N PHE A 339 -18.10 27.41 10.70
CA PHE A 339 -16.74 26.91 10.92
C PHE A 339 -16.02 27.69 12.02
N LEU A 340 -16.02 29.03 11.95
CA LEU A 340 -15.38 29.89 12.95
C LEU A 340 -15.98 29.69 14.36
N ARG A 341 -17.32 29.56 14.45
CA ARG A 341 -18.02 29.30 15.72
C ARG A 341 -17.65 27.94 16.31
N GLN A 342 -17.56 26.89 15.49
CA GLN A 342 -17.13 25.56 15.94
C GLN A 342 -15.65 25.54 16.36
N ALA A 343 -14.82 26.37 15.72
CA ALA A 343 -13.41 26.54 16.07
C ALA A 343 -13.19 27.47 17.28
N GLY A 344 -14.25 28.06 17.86
CA GLY A 344 -14.15 28.96 19.00
C GLY A 344 -13.58 30.35 18.69
N ILE A 345 -13.62 30.77 17.42
CA ILE A 345 -13.12 32.07 16.95
C ILE A 345 -14.32 33.00 16.73
N GLU A 346 -14.46 34.06 17.53
CA GLU A 346 -15.52 35.06 17.35
C GLU A 346 -15.28 35.89 16.08
N ALA A 347 -16.27 35.92 15.18
CA ALA A 347 -16.24 36.76 14.00
C ALA A 347 -16.56 38.21 14.39
N GLY A 348 -15.55 39.01 14.71
CA GLY A 348 -15.70 40.47 14.84
C GLY A 348 -14.89 41.11 15.96
N GLY A 349 -13.60 41.33 15.71
CA GLY A 349 -12.76 42.22 16.52
C GLY A 349 -12.40 43.49 15.74
N GLU A 350 -13.38 44.31 15.36
CA GLU A 350 -13.10 45.70 15.00
C GLU A 350 -12.75 46.46 16.28
N ALA A 351 -11.50 46.95 16.33
CA ALA A 351 -11.00 47.82 17.36
C ALA A 351 -11.87 49.08 17.48
N ARG A 352 -12.64 49.18 18.57
CA ARG A 352 -13.03 50.48 19.12
C ARG A 352 -11.77 51.12 19.70
N ALA A 353 -11.22 52.10 18.99
CA ALA A 353 -10.33 53.10 19.56
C ALA A 353 -11.12 54.42 19.75
N PRO A 354 -10.80 55.21 20.80
CA PRO A 354 -11.66 56.25 21.37
C PRO A 354 -11.90 57.47 20.47
#